data_AF-A0A542XEA5-F1
#
_entry.id   AF-A0A542XEA5-F1
#
_cell.length_a   1.000
_cell.length_b   1.000
_cell.length_c   1.000
_cell.angle_alpha   90.00
_cell.angle_beta   90.00
_cell.angle_gamma   90.00
#
_symmetry.space_group_name_H-M   'P 1'
#
loop_
_entity.id
_entity.type
_entity.pdbx_description
1 polymer ?
#
loop_
_entity_poly.entity_id
_entity_poly.type
_entity_poly.pdbx_seq_one_letter_code
_entity_poly.pdbx_strand_id
1 'polypeptide(L)'
;MAGVHQIAVRYARARLGTLPGAREAAQDVAQEVCVAVLTSLSRYTDRGLPFEAFVYRIAANKVADAQRGTLRGAVPTDDVPDQVDSAAGPEEHALRSDQARAVWELMDRLSPQHREIVTLRVAVGLSADETAEALGMTPGAVRVAQHRALGRLRSMLAEGSELA
;
A
#
# COMPACT_ATOMS: atom_id res chain seq x y z
N MET A 1 -18.21 0.23 -6.44
CA MET A 1 -16.86 0.62 -6.92
C MET A 1 -16.08 1.51 -5.94
N ALA A 2 -16.70 2.45 -5.22
CA ALA A 2 -15.98 3.33 -4.29
C ALA A 2 -15.12 2.57 -3.24
N GLY A 3 -15.62 1.46 -2.68
CA GLY A 3 -14.85 0.62 -1.75
C GLY A 3 -13.62 -0.06 -2.39
N VAL A 4 -13.77 -0.61 -3.60
CA VAL A 4 -12.67 -1.21 -4.38
C VAL A 4 -11.59 -0.18 -4.67
N HIS A 5 -11.99 1.00 -5.14
CA HIS A 5 -11.07 2.10 -5.41
C HIS A 5 -10.31 2.52 -4.14
N GLN A 6 -11.01 2.66 -3.01
CA GLN A 6 -10.39 3.03 -1.75
C GLN A 6 -9.37 1.98 -1.25
N ILE A 7 -9.71 0.69 -1.34
CA ILE A 7 -8.80 -0.41 -1.03
C ILE A 7 -7.55 -0.32 -1.91
N ALA A 8 -7.74 -0.16 -3.22
CA ALA A 8 -6.65 -0.11 -4.19
C ALA A 8 -5.73 1.11 -3.99
N VAL A 9 -6.29 2.31 -3.76
CA VAL A 9 -5.50 3.53 -3.49
C VAL A 9 -4.70 3.37 -2.20
N ARG A 10 -5.32 2.87 -1.12
CA ARG A 10 -4.63 2.69 0.17
C ARG A 10 -3.49 1.69 0.05
N TYR A 11 -3.74 0.58 -0.64
CA TYR A 11 -2.74 -0.44 -0.88
C TYR A 11 -1.59 0.08 -1.76
N ALA A 12 -1.91 0.73 -2.88
CA ALA A 12 -0.91 1.27 -3.80
C ALA A 12 -0.06 2.36 -3.14
N ARG A 13 -0.65 3.30 -2.40
CA ARG A 13 0.11 4.31 -1.63
C ARG A 13 1.07 3.68 -0.64
N ALA A 14 0.64 2.60 0.02
CA ALA A 14 1.49 1.92 0.99
C ALA A 14 2.67 1.15 0.37
N ARG A 15 2.53 0.74 -0.89
CA ARG A 15 3.53 -0.06 -1.59
C ARG A 15 4.40 0.75 -2.55
N LEU A 16 3.93 1.91 -2.98
CA LEU A 16 4.61 2.81 -3.92
C LEU A 16 5.13 4.08 -3.24
N GLY A 17 4.87 4.28 -1.94
CA GLY A 17 5.11 5.54 -1.23
C GLY A 17 6.55 6.07 -1.25
N THR A 18 7.55 5.23 -1.54
CA THR A 18 8.96 5.62 -1.68
C THR A 18 9.35 6.00 -3.11
N LEU A 19 8.49 5.77 -4.10
CA LEU A 19 8.75 6.08 -5.50
C LEU A 19 8.44 7.55 -5.82
N PRO A 20 9.18 8.17 -6.76
CA PRO A 20 8.79 9.44 -7.36
C PRO A 20 7.39 9.34 -7.99
N GLY A 21 6.54 10.35 -7.82
CA GLY A 21 5.17 10.34 -8.35
C GLY A 21 4.24 9.30 -7.72
N ALA A 22 4.53 8.85 -6.48
CA ALA A 22 3.76 7.81 -5.81
C ALA A 22 2.25 8.10 -5.71
N ARG A 23 1.86 9.39 -5.64
CA ARG A 23 0.46 9.78 -5.49
C ARG A 23 -0.32 9.53 -6.78
N GLU A 24 0.23 9.96 -7.90
CA GLU A 24 -0.30 9.79 -9.26
C GLU A 24 -0.32 8.30 -9.61
N ALA A 25 0.82 7.62 -9.43
CA ALA A 25 0.95 6.19 -9.69
C ALA A 25 -0.07 5.36 -8.87
N ALA A 26 -0.35 5.75 -7.63
CA ALA A 26 -1.37 5.08 -6.82
C ALA A 26 -2.80 5.30 -7.32
N GLN A 27 -3.13 6.45 -7.93
CA GLN A 27 -4.43 6.67 -8.57
C GLN A 27 -4.56 5.82 -9.84
N ASP A 28 -3.53 5.82 -10.69
CA ASP A 28 -3.52 5.05 -11.93
C ASP A 28 -3.70 3.55 -11.66
N VAL A 29 -2.93 3.02 -10.70
CA VAL A 29 -3.08 1.63 -10.24
C VAL A 29 -4.49 1.37 -9.73
N ALA A 30 -5.09 2.29 -8.95
CA ALA A 30 -6.43 2.08 -8.43
C ALA A 30 -7.50 2.05 -9.52
N GLN A 31 -7.34 2.87 -10.57
CA GLN A 31 -8.21 2.86 -11.74
C GLN A 31 -8.08 1.53 -12.50
N GLU A 32 -6.86 1.06 -12.74
CA GLU A 32 -6.61 -0.24 -13.36
C GLU A 32 -7.22 -1.40 -12.55
N VAL A 33 -7.11 -1.36 -11.22
CA VAL A 33 -7.73 -2.35 -10.33
C VAL A 33 -9.25 -2.33 -10.47
N CYS A 34 -9.88 -1.15 -10.52
CA CYS A 34 -11.32 -1.04 -10.71
C CYS A 34 -11.78 -1.69 -12.03
N VAL A 35 -11.08 -1.40 -13.13
CA VAL A 35 -11.36 -2.00 -14.44
C VAL A 35 -11.14 -3.52 -14.41
N ALA A 36 -10.03 -3.98 -13.82
CA ALA A 36 -9.72 -5.39 -13.72
C ALA A 36 -10.75 -6.16 -12.86
N VAL A 37 -11.20 -5.57 -11.75
CA VAL A 37 -12.28 -6.13 -10.93
C VAL A 37 -13.56 -6.24 -11.75
N LEU A 38 -14.02 -5.15 -12.39
CA LEU A 38 -15.25 -5.16 -13.19
C LEU A 38 -15.23 -6.20 -14.31
N THR A 39 -14.12 -6.31 -15.03
CA THR A 39 -13.97 -7.27 -16.14
C THR A 39 -13.88 -8.72 -15.67
N SER A 40 -13.42 -8.95 -14.44
CA SER A 40 -13.31 -10.29 -13.84
C SER A 40 -14.57 -10.74 -13.10
N LEU A 41 -15.47 -9.81 -12.74
CA LEU A 41 -16.76 -10.15 -12.10
C LEU A 41 -17.60 -11.13 -12.92
N SER A 42 -17.54 -11.06 -14.26
CA SER A 42 -18.25 -12.00 -15.15
C SER A 42 -17.82 -13.46 -14.98
N ARG A 43 -16.61 -13.69 -14.46
CA ARG A 43 -16.03 -15.02 -14.17
C ARG A 43 -15.87 -15.28 -12.67
N TYR A 44 -16.30 -14.33 -11.83
CA TYR A 44 -16.20 -14.48 -10.39
C TYR A 44 -17.21 -15.52 -9.91
N THR A 45 -16.72 -16.49 -9.15
CA THR A 45 -17.56 -17.46 -8.46
C THR A 45 -17.44 -17.17 -6.97
N ASP A 46 -18.56 -16.89 -6.32
CA ASP A 46 -18.60 -16.79 -4.87
C ASP A 46 -18.35 -18.19 -4.28
N ARG A 47 -17.23 -18.33 -3.55
CA ARG A 47 -16.82 -19.55 -2.88
C ARG A 47 -16.95 -19.44 -1.36
N GLY A 48 -17.69 -18.44 -0.87
CA GLY A 48 -17.74 -18.09 0.55
C GLY A 48 -16.45 -17.41 1.05
N LEU A 49 -15.65 -16.86 0.12
CA LEU A 49 -14.40 -16.16 0.43
C LEU A 49 -14.63 -14.65 0.42
N PRO A 50 -13.98 -13.89 1.32
CA PRO A 50 -14.14 -12.43 1.34
C PRO A 50 -13.76 -11.79 0.01
N PHE A 51 -14.61 -10.87 -0.47
CA PHE A 51 -14.40 -10.19 -1.75
C PHE A 51 -13.14 -9.30 -1.72
N GLU A 52 -12.78 -8.78 -0.56
CA GLU A 52 -11.60 -7.95 -0.31
C GLU A 52 -10.31 -8.71 -0.62
N ALA A 53 -10.26 -10.01 -0.32
CA ALA A 53 -9.11 -10.85 -0.67
C ALA A 53 -8.96 -11.02 -2.20
N PHE A 54 -10.08 -11.04 -2.93
CA PHE A 54 -10.08 -11.03 -4.38
C PHE A 54 -9.57 -9.68 -4.94
N VAL A 55 -10.06 -8.56 -4.42
CA VAL A 55 -9.60 -7.21 -4.80
C VAL A 55 -8.10 -7.06 -4.51
N TYR A 56 -7.64 -7.53 -3.35
CA TYR A 56 -6.23 -7.51 -2.97
C TYR A 56 -5.35 -8.22 -4.01
N ARG A 57 -5.70 -9.44 -4.44
CA ARG A 57 -4.88 -10.17 -5.43
C ARG A 57 -4.70 -9.39 -6.72
N ILE A 58 -5.76 -8.73 -7.18
CA ILE A 58 -5.70 -7.87 -8.37
C ILE A 58 -4.81 -6.65 -8.09
N ALA A 59 -4.98 -5.98 -6.95
CA ALA A 59 -4.18 -4.83 -6.56
C ALA A 59 -2.68 -5.17 -6.38
N ALA A 60 -2.35 -6.29 -5.74
CA ALA A 60 -0.99 -6.78 -5.57
C ALA A 60 -0.28 -6.98 -6.92
N ASN A 61 -0.98 -7.58 -7.89
CA ASN A 61 -0.44 -7.75 -9.24
C ASN A 61 -0.18 -6.40 -9.93
N LYS A 62 -1.16 -5.47 -9.86
CA LYS A 62 -1.03 -4.15 -10.49
C LYS A 62 0.05 -3.28 -9.86
N VAL A 63 0.19 -3.31 -8.54
CA VAL A 63 1.31 -2.66 -7.83
C VAL A 63 2.65 -3.26 -8.24
N ALA A 64 2.76 -4.60 -8.34
CA ALA A 64 4.00 -5.24 -8.77
C ALA A 64 4.35 -4.88 -10.23
N ASP A 65 3.36 -4.74 -11.11
CA ASP A 65 3.54 -4.25 -12.47
C ASP A 65 4.06 -2.81 -12.48
N ALA A 66 3.44 -1.91 -11.71
CA ALA A 66 3.87 -0.52 -11.59
C ALA A 66 5.31 -0.40 -11.06
N GLN A 67 5.65 -1.12 -9.99
CA GLN A 67 7.02 -1.16 -9.45
C GLN A 67 8.05 -1.63 -10.49
N ARG A 68 7.71 -2.64 -11.30
CA ARG A 68 8.57 -3.12 -12.39
C ARG A 68 8.69 -2.11 -13.53
N GLY A 69 7.62 -1.38 -13.84
CA GLY A 69 7.60 -0.31 -14.85
C GLY A 69 8.53 0.84 -14.46
N THR A 70 8.48 1.31 -13.21
CA THR A 70 9.34 2.39 -12.71
C THR A 70 10.82 2.00 -12.73
N LEU A 71 11.16 0.75 -12.39
CA LEU A 71 12.54 0.25 -12.45
C LEU A 71 13.10 0.15 -13.89
N ARG A 72 12.22 -0.03 -14.89
CA ARG A 72 12.61 -0.13 -16.30
C ARG A 72 12.57 1.22 -17.04
N GLY A 73 11.78 2.16 -16.54
CA GLY A 73 11.48 3.45 -17.17
C GLY A 73 12.27 4.64 -16.63
N ALA A 74 13.40 4.43 -15.94
CA ALA A 74 14.29 5.51 -15.50
C ALA A 74 15.03 6.15 -16.70
N VAL A 75 14.26 6.74 -17.62
CA VAL A 75 14.71 7.75 -18.58
C VAL A 75 14.22 9.08 -18.00
N PRO A 76 15.10 10.06 -17.73
CA PRO A 76 14.68 11.34 -17.18
C PRO A 76 13.70 11.98 -18.14
N THR A 77 12.45 12.15 -17.69
CA THR A 77 11.49 13.01 -18.38
C THR A 77 11.48 14.30 -17.57
N ASP A 78 11.98 15.39 -18.19
CA ASP A 78 11.87 16.75 -17.67
C ASP A 78 10.40 17.17 -17.72
N ASP A 79 9.57 16.64 -16.83
CA ASP A 79 8.24 17.15 -16.58
C ASP A 79 8.14 17.50 -15.10
N VAL A 80 8.27 18.81 -14.82
CA VAL A 80 7.96 19.42 -13.53
C VAL A 80 6.44 19.43 -13.39
N PRO A 81 5.83 18.71 -12.43
CA PRO A 81 4.40 18.83 -12.21
C PRO A 81 4.12 20.16 -11.50
N ASP A 82 3.61 21.12 -12.25
CA ASP A 82 3.11 22.39 -11.72
C ASP A 82 1.69 22.16 -11.16
N GLN A 83 1.61 21.55 -9.97
CA GLN A 83 0.37 21.49 -9.19
C GLN A 83 0.62 21.95 -7.77
N VAL A 84 0.37 23.24 -7.55
CA VAL A 84 0.29 23.84 -6.22
C VAL A 84 -1.04 23.42 -5.58
N ASP A 85 -1.01 22.41 -4.71
CA ASP A 85 -2.15 22.03 -3.86
C ASP A 85 -2.34 23.13 -2.81
N SER A 86 -3.32 24.02 -2.98
CA SER A 86 -3.43 25.30 -2.25
C SER A 86 -4.01 25.19 -0.82
N ALA A 87 -3.84 24.05 -0.15
CA ALA A 87 -4.47 23.78 1.16
C ALA A 87 -3.52 23.88 2.37
N ALA A 88 -2.20 23.79 2.16
CA ALA A 88 -1.18 24.00 3.19
C ALA A 88 0.04 24.75 2.61
N GLY A 89 0.80 25.44 3.45
CA GLY A 89 2.00 26.14 3.00
C GLY A 89 3.10 25.18 2.50
N PRO A 90 4.04 25.63 1.64
CA PRO A 90 5.11 24.79 1.08
C PRO A 90 5.93 24.05 2.14
N GLU A 91 6.16 24.69 3.28
CA GLU A 91 6.90 24.15 4.42
C GLU A 91 6.14 23.02 5.13
N GLU A 92 4.83 23.16 5.31
CA GLU A 92 4.01 22.12 5.94
C GLU A 92 3.78 20.92 5.02
N HIS A 93 3.74 21.14 3.70
CA HIS A 93 3.80 20.05 2.72
C HIS A 93 5.14 19.31 2.76
N ALA A 94 6.26 20.03 2.86
CA ALA A 94 7.59 19.42 2.97
C ALA A 94 7.72 18.57 4.25
N LEU A 95 7.29 19.09 5.40
CA LEU A 95 7.30 18.36 6.67
C LEU A 95 6.40 17.12 6.67
N ARG A 96 5.17 17.21 6.14
CA ARG A 96 4.27 16.06 6.03
C ARG A 96 4.81 15.01 5.05
N SER A 97 5.44 15.45 3.97
CA SER A 97 6.09 14.55 3.01
C SER A 97 7.28 13.82 3.64
N ASP A 98 8.04 14.47 4.51
CA ASP A 98 9.21 13.88 5.15
C ASP A 98 8.82 12.85 6.22
N GLN A 99 7.82 13.17 7.05
CA GLN A 99 7.24 12.22 8.01
C GLN A 99 6.63 10.99 7.33
N ALA A 100 5.89 11.19 6.23
CA ALA A 100 5.31 10.08 5.47
C ALA A 100 6.38 9.19 4.84
N ARG A 101 7.49 9.78 4.34
CA ARG A 101 8.63 9.05 3.81
C ARG A 101 9.30 8.18 4.88
N ALA A 102 9.54 8.75 6.06
CA ALA A 102 10.13 8.01 7.20
C ALA A 102 9.28 6.78 7.60
N VAL A 103 7.94 6.90 7.55
CA VAL A 103 7.05 5.75 7.79
C VAL A 103 7.25 4.65 6.74
N TRP A 104 7.36 5.01 5.46
CA TRP A 104 7.59 4.02 4.40
C TRP A 104 8.97 3.35 4.50
N GLU A 105 10.01 4.10 4.85
CA GLU A 105 11.35 3.55 5.07
C GLU A 105 11.38 2.56 6.24
N LEU A 106 10.65 2.82 7.32
CA LEU A 106 10.50 1.89 8.44
C LEU A 106 9.74 0.63 8.03
N MET A 107 8.66 0.78 7.26
CA MET A 107 7.95 -0.34 6.66
C MET A 107 8.87 -1.16 5.75
N ASP A 108 9.80 -0.50 5.04
CA ASP A 108 10.78 -1.14 4.17
C ASP A 108 11.82 -1.99 4.90
N ARG A 109 12.01 -1.77 6.21
CA ARG A 109 12.88 -2.59 7.08
C ARG A 109 12.18 -3.85 7.61
N LEU A 110 10.87 -3.98 7.48
CA LEU A 110 10.14 -5.20 7.84
C LEU A 110 10.39 -6.31 6.81
N SER A 111 10.25 -7.57 7.25
CA SER A 111 10.18 -8.70 6.32
C SER A 111 9.00 -8.51 5.36
N PRO A 112 9.07 -9.03 4.11
CA PRO A 112 8.00 -8.88 3.13
C PRO A 112 6.62 -9.30 3.69
N GLN A 113 6.57 -10.42 4.42
CA GLN A 113 5.34 -10.91 5.04
C GLN A 113 4.81 -9.97 6.12
N HIS A 114 5.66 -9.45 7.02
CA HIS A 114 5.23 -8.52 8.05
C HIS A 114 4.75 -7.18 7.46
N ARG A 115 5.45 -6.66 6.44
CA ARG A 115 5.05 -5.44 5.73
C ARG A 115 3.67 -5.62 5.09
N GLU A 116 3.43 -6.76 4.45
CA GLU A 116 2.16 -7.06 3.81
C GLU A 116 1.02 -7.14 4.82
N ILE A 117 1.23 -7.84 5.94
CA ILE A 117 0.24 -7.96 7.00
C ILE A 117 -0.10 -6.59 7.61
N VAL A 118 0.90 -5.76 7.92
CA VAL A 118 0.66 -4.41 8.46
C VAL A 118 -0.07 -3.56 7.44
N THR A 119 0.31 -3.63 6.16
CA THR A 119 -0.34 -2.89 5.08
C THR A 119 -1.83 -3.26 5.00
N LEU A 120 -2.16 -4.55 4.92
CA LEU A 120 -3.55 -5.00 4.80
C LEU A 120 -4.37 -4.70 6.05
N ARG A 121 -3.82 -4.95 7.25
CA ARG A 121 -4.56 -4.76 8.51
C ARG A 121 -4.71 -3.32 8.95
N VAL A 122 -3.74 -2.45 8.64
CA VAL A 122 -3.69 -1.09 9.18
C VAL A 122 -3.96 -0.05 8.10
N ALA A 123 -3.25 -0.10 6.97
CA ALA A 123 -3.39 0.91 5.93
C ALA A 123 -4.67 0.69 5.10
N VAL A 124 -4.94 -0.55 4.70
CA VAL A 124 -6.12 -0.90 3.89
C VAL A 124 -7.35 -1.09 4.78
N GLY A 125 -7.19 -1.78 5.92
CA GLY A 125 -8.23 -1.98 6.93
C GLY A 125 -8.96 -3.32 6.84
N LEU A 126 -8.34 -4.33 6.23
CA LEU A 126 -8.92 -5.68 6.15
C LEU A 126 -9.01 -6.32 7.53
N SER A 127 -9.98 -7.20 7.71
CA SER A 127 -10.11 -8.05 8.88
C SER A 127 -9.01 -9.14 8.93
N ALA A 128 -8.92 -9.84 10.05
CA ALA A 128 -7.96 -10.95 10.19
C ALA A 128 -8.28 -12.08 9.22
N ASP A 129 -9.56 -12.33 9.00
CA ASP A 129 -10.07 -13.41 8.15
C ASP A 129 -9.88 -13.07 6.68
N GLU A 130 -10.20 -11.83 6.27
CA GLU A 130 -9.89 -11.32 4.92
C GLU A 130 -8.41 -11.37 4.59
N THR A 131 -7.56 -10.95 5.54
CA THR A 131 -6.10 -10.95 5.34
C THR A 131 -5.54 -12.36 5.31
N ALA A 132 -6.10 -13.27 6.12
CA ALA A 132 -5.74 -14.67 6.12
C ALA A 132 -6.00 -15.30 4.75
N GLU A 133 -7.19 -15.07 4.18
CA GLU A 133 -7.52 -15.53 2.85
C GLU A 133 -6.63 -14.88 1.77
N ALA A 134 -6.42 -13.57 1.87
CA ALA A 134 -5.57 -12.81 0.94
C ALA A 134 -4.12 -13.35 0.88
N LEU A 135 -3.57 -13.79 2.02
CA LEU A 135 -2.17 -14.19 2.16
C LEU A 135 -1.96 -15.72 2.25
N GLY A 136 -3.01 -16.52 2.19
CA GLY A 136 -2.92 -17.97 2.37
C GLY A 136 -2.46 -18.38 3.78
N MET A 137 -2.91 -17.65 4.81
CA MET A 137 -2.57 -17.86 6.21
C MET A 137 -3.80 -18.24 7.03
N THR A 138 -3.61 -18.59 8.32
CA THR A 138 -4.74 -18.67 9.26
C THR A 138 -4.99 -17.32 9.93
N PRO A 139 -6.24 -17.01 10.33
CA PRO A 139 -6.53 -15.76 11.06
C PRO A 139 -5.74 -15.61 12.36
N GLY A 140 -5.43 -16.73 13.04
CA GLY A 140 -4.58 -16.74 14.23
C GLY A 140 -3.14 -16.32 13.90
N ALA A 141 -2.57 -16.89 12.84
CA ALA A 141 -1.22 -16.53 12.37
C ALA A 141 -1.13 -15.05 11.97
N VAL A 142 -2.16 -14.50 11.31
CA VAL A 142 -2.24 -13.07 10.96
C VAL A 142 -2.18 -12.19 12.21
N ARG A 143 -2.96 -12.49 13.26
CA ARG A 143 -2.97 -11.69 14.50
C ARG A 143 -1.61 -11.70 15.20
N VAL A 144 -0.98 -12.88 15.28
CA VAL A 144 0.35 -13.02 15.89
C VAL A 144 1.41 -12.26 15.09
N ALA A 145 1.43 -12.44 13.78
CA ALA A 145 2.39 -11.75 12.91
C ALA A 145 2.18 -10.23 12.90
N GLN A 146 0.93 -9.75 12.91
CA GLN A 146 0.61 -8.33 13.06
C GLN A 146 1.17 -7.78 14.38
N HIS A 147 0.96 -8.46 15.50
CA HIS A 147 1.49 -8.03 16.79
C HIS A 147 3.02 -7.93 16.77
N ARG A 148 3.71 -8.95 16.22
CA ARG A 148 5.18 -8.96 16.08
C ARG A 148 5.68 -7.83 15.18
N ALA A 149 5.04 -7.60 14.04
CA ALA A 149 5.41 -6.56 13.10
C ALA A 149 5.27 -5.16 13.72
N LEU A 150 4.15 -4.89 14.41
CA LEU A 150 3.95 -3.62 15.13
C LEU A 150 4.94 -3.43 16.28
N GLY A 151 5.28 -4.51 17.00
CA GLY A 151 6.34 -4.49 18.01
C GLY A 151 7.68 -4.08 17.42
N ARG A 152 8.05 -4.64 16.25
CA ARG A 152 9.30 -4.30 15.56
C ARG A 152 9.35 -2.85 15.11
N LEU A 153 8.26 -2.32 14.54
CA LEU A 153 8.17 -0.91 14.17
C LEU A 153 8.33 0.01 15.38
N ARG A 154 7.72 -0.32 16.52
CA ARG A 154 7.88 0.45 17.77
C ARG A 154 9.32 0.46 18.25
N SER A 155 10.02 -0.68 18.21
CA SER A 155 11.44 -0.73 18.59
C SER A 155 12.30 0.15 17.67
N MET A 156 12.07 0.09 16.35
CA MET A 156 12.81 0.93 15.39
C MET A 156 12.56 2.43 15.60
N LEU A 157 11.34 2.82 15.97
CA LEU A 157 11.01 4.20 16.30
C LEU A 157 11.69 4.68 17.59
N ALA A 158 11.77 3.82 18.62
CA ALA A 158 12.50 4.12 19.85
C ALA A 158 14.00 4.31 19.59
N GLU A 159 14.62 3.39 18.81
CA GLU A 159 16.03 3.49 18.41
C GLU A 159 16.32 4.79 17.62
N GLY A 160 15.42 5.21 16.74
CA GLY A 160 15.56 6.45 15.97
C GLY A 160 15.37 7.71 16.81
N SER A 161 14.55 7.66 17.86
CA SER A 161 14.33 8.77 18.78
C SER A 161 15.47 8.98 19.78
N GLU A 162 16.31 7.97 20.02
CA GLU A 162 17.50 8.08 20.88
C GLU A 162 18.72 8.68 20.16
N LEU A 163 18.67 8.77 18.83
CA LEU A 163 19.75 9.28 17.97
C LEU A 163 19.50 10.71 17.43
N ALA A 164 18.34 11.30 17.73
CA ALA A 164 17.92 12.65 17.33
C ALA A 164 17.92 13.61 18.53
#